data_AF-A0A937FYT1-F1
#
_entry.id   AF-A0A937FYT1-F1
#
_cell.length_a   1.000
_cell.length_b   1.000
_cell.length_c   1.000
_cell.angle_alpha   90.00
_cell.angle_beta   90.00
_cell.angle_gamma   90.00
#
_symmetry.space_group_name_H-M   'P 1'
#
loop_
_entity.id
_entity.type
_entity.pdbx_description
1 polymer ?
#
loop_
_entity_poly.entity_id
_entity_poly.type
_entity_poly.pdbx_seq_one_letter_code
_entity_poly.pdbx_strand_id
1 'polypeptide(L)'
;MNNESAIESKEYKAGILVKQVPSTLSVYESNIEETVNIIGNTSLERNYIKGIVKKAKRLIILIDTIKVIAEQELQNVHQAAV
;
A
#
# COMPACT_ATOMS: atom_id res chain seq x y z
N MET A 1 -8.41 -2.20 21.66
CA MET A 1 -7.65 -1.01 21.21
C MET A 1 -7.30 -1.21 19.76
N ASN A 2 -7.79 -0.33 18.89
CA ASN A 2 -7.32 -0.23 17.51
C ASN A 2 -6.03 0.60 17.54
N ASN A 3 -5.07 0.28 16.68
CA ASN A 3 -3.81 1.01 16.61
C ASN A 3 -3.76 1.82 15.30
N GLU A 4 -3.05 2.94 15.32
CA GLU A 4 -2.91 3.82 14.17
C GLU A 4 -1.46 3.81 13.66
N SER A 5 -1.29 3.77 12.34
CA SER A 5 0.01 3.93 11.69
C SER A 5 0.01 5.27 10.95
N ALA A 6 0.88 6.18 11.37
CA ALA A 6 1.04 7.48 10.72
C ALA A 6 1.97 7.36 9.50
N ILE A 7 1.59 8.03 8.42
CA ILE A 7 2.37 8.17 7.19
C ILE A 7 2.52 9.67 6.93
N GLU A 8 3.76 10.13 6.85
CA GLU A 8 4.08 11.51 6.52
C GLU A 8 4.98 11.54 5.28
N SER A 9 4.55 12.36 4.31
CA SER A 9 5.33 12.74 3.15
C SER A 9 5.31 14.27 3.04
N LYS A 10 6.06 14.83 2.08
CA LYS A 10 6.06 16.29 1.86
C LYS A 10 4.69 16.83 1.46
N GLU A 11 3.88 16.01 0.80
CA GLU A 11 2.61 16.41 0.20
C GLU A 11 1.38 15.93 1.00
N TYR A 12 1.52 14.83 1.75
CA TYR A 12 0.40 14.19 2.44
C TYR A 12 0.77 13.80 3.87
N LYS A 13 -0.15 14.06 4.81
CA LYS A 13 -0.19 13.43 6.14
C LYS A 13 -1.43 12.54 6.20
N ALA A 14 -1.24 11.26 6.50
CA ALA A 14 -2.34 10.29 6.57
C ALA A 14 -2.17 9.33 7.74
N GLY A 15 -3.30 8.88 8.28
CA GLY A 15 -3.35 7.79 9.26
C GLY A 15 -4.00 6.55 8.65
N ILE A 16 -3.35 5.39 8.81
CA ILE A 16 -3.95 4.10 8.47
C ILE A 16 -4.43 3.43 9.75
N LEU A 17 -5.73 3.11 9.80
CA LEU A 17 -6.29 2.31 10.87
C LEU A 17 -5.88 0.85 10.70
N VAL A 18 -5.19 0.29 11.69
CA VAL A 18 -4.72 -1.09 11.65
C VAL A 18 -5.10 -1.83 12.93
N LYS A 19 -5.23 -3.15 12.81
CA LYS A 19 -5.45 -4.00 13.98
C LYS A 19 -4.24 -3.98 14.91
N GLN A 20 -3.03 -3.98 14.34
CA GLN A 20 -1.77 -3.94 15.08
C GLN A 20 -0.72 -3.22 14.25
N VAL A 21 0.10 -2.38 14.89
CA VAL A 21 1.26 -1.77 14.23
C VAL A 21 2.23 -2.89 13.84
N PRO A 22 2.63 -2.99 12.56
CA PRO A 22 3.59 -4.01 12.15
C PRO A 22 4.93 -3.81 12.85
N SER A 23 5.60 -4.90 13.22
CA SER A 23 7.01 -4.84 13.60
C SER A 23 7.87 -4.49 12.38
N THR A 24 8.92 -3.68 12.57
CA THR A 24 9.90 -3.40 11.51
C THR A 24 10.55 -4.69 10.99
N LEU A 25 10.67 -4.82 9.68
CA LEU A 25 11.24 -5.99 9.02
C LEU A 25 12.22 -5.54 7.93
N SER A 26 13.50 -5.89 8.10
CA SER A 26 14.47 -5.77 7.02
C SER A 26 14.34 -6.94 6.03
N VAL A 27 14.34 -6.62 4.75
CA VAL A 27 14.27 -7.57 3.63
C VAL A 27 15.33 -7.20 2.60
N TYR A 28 15.95 -8.20 1.96
CA TYR A 28 16.79 -7.97 0.79
C TYR A 28 15.90 -7.68 -0.41
N GLU A 29 16.31 -6.72 -1.24
CA GLU A 29 15.60 -6.38 -2.48
C GLU A 29 15.45 -7.59 -3.41
N SER A 30 16.45 -8.46 -3.48
CA SER A 30 16.41 -9.70 -4.25
C SER A 30 15.32 -10.69 -3.81
N ASN A 31 14.74 -10.52 -2.62
CA ASN A 31 13.63 -11.34 -2.11
C ASN A 31 12.26 -10.71 -2.38
N ILE A 32 12.22 -9.55 -3.04
CA ILE A 32 10.99 -8.88 -3.46
C ILE A 32 10.64 -9.39 -4.86
N GLU A 33 9.55 -10.13 -4.96
CA GLU A 33 9.00 -10.54 -6.25
C GLU A 33 8.14 -9.40 -6.80
N GLU A 34 8.56 -8.81 -7.93
CA GLU A 34 7.78 -7.79 -8.63
C GLU A 34 6.44 -8.37 -9.10
N THR A 35 5.36 -7.69 -8.72
CA THR A 35 4.00 -8.14 -9.03
C THR A 35 3.59 -7.60 -10.39
N VAL A 36 4.28 -8.02 -11.45
CA VAL A 36 3.99 -7.49 -12.80
C VAL A 36 2.64 -7.96 -13.33
N ASN A 37 2.03 -9.06 -12.82
CA ASN A 37 0.78 -9.57 -13.40
C ASN A 37 -0.07 -10.51 -12.50
N ILE A 38 0.17 -10.58 -11.18
CA ILE A 38 -0.48 -11.61 -10.34
C ILE A 38 -1.99 -11.32 -10.12
N ILE A 39 -2.42 -10.05 -10.22
CA ILE A 39 -3.85 -9.70 -10.12
C ILE A 39 -4.46 -9.71 -11.53
N GLY A 40 -4.77 -10.91 -12.01
CA GLY A 40 -5.53 -11.10 -13.24
C GLY A 40 -6.93 -10.51 -13.15
N ASN A 41 -7.30 -9.76 -14.18
CA ASN A 41 -8.69 -9.50 -14.60
C ASN A 41 -9.62 -8.67 -13.70
N THR A 42 -9.12 -7.60 -13.10
CA THR A 42 -9.98 -6.45 -12.77
C THR A 42 -9.26 -5.17 -13.11
N SER A 43 -9.60 -4.60 -14.26
CA SER A 43 -9.35 -3.21 -14.65
C SER A 43 -7.95 -2.69 -14.32
N LEU A 44 -7.02 -2.93 -15.26
CA LEU A 44 -5.92 -2.01 -15.62
C LEU A 44 -6.22 -0.60 -15.07
N GLU A 45 -5.59 -0.14 -13.99
CA GLU A 45 -4.46 0.81 -14.05
C GLU A 45 -3.84 1.09 -12.66
N ARG A 46 -4.34 0.44 -11.60
CA ARG A 46 -4.01 0.82 -10.22
C ARG A 46 -3.05 -0.15 -9.54
N ASN A 47 -1.82 -0.17 -10.03
CA ASN A 47 -0.76 -0.99 -9.43
C ASN A 47 -0.19 -0.33 -8.16
N TYR A 48 -0.89 -0.50 -7.03
CA TYR A 48 -0.43 -0.07 -5.71
C TYR A 48 0.48 -1.09 -5.02
N ILE A 49 0.62 -2.29 -5.57
CA ILE A 49 1.49 -3.33 -5.01
C ILE A 49 2.87 -3.18 -5.64
N LYS A 50 3.86 -2.80 -4.84
CA LYS A 50 5.25 -2.73 -5.31
C LYS A 50 5.85 -4.12 -5.47
N GLY A 51 5.41 -5.08 -4.67
CA GLY A 51 5.91 -6.44 -4.73
C GLY A 51 5.41 -7.31 -3.59
N ILE A 52 5.88 -8.55 -3.60
CA ILE A 52 5.54 -9.56 -2.60
C ILE A 52 6.83 -10.13 -2.02
N VAL A 53 6.90 -10.25 -0.70
CA VAL A 53 7.99 -10.92 0.00
C VAL A 53 7.46 -12.21 0.62
N LYS A 54 8.04 -13.34 0.24
CA LYS A 54 7.80 -14.64 0.87
C LYS A 54 8.85 -14.87 1.94
N LYS A 55 8.45 -14.92 3.22
CA LYS A 55 9.35 -15.19 4.34
C LYS A 55 8.82 -16.31 5.21
N ALA A 56 9.50 -17.46 5.16
CA ALA A 56 9.10 -18.69 5.83
C ALA A 56 7.64 -19.07 5.47
N LYS A 57 6.73 -19.04 6.45
CA LYS A 57 5.30 -19.34 6.25
C LYS A 57 4.42 -18.09 6.14
N ARG A 58 5.02 -16.93 5.86
CA ARG A 58 4.31 -15.64 5.75
C ARG A 58 4.49 -15.04 4.36
N LEU A 59 3.37 -14.58 3.80
CA LEU A 59 3.33 -13.73 2.61
C LEU A 59 3.19 -12.28 3.07
N ILE A 60 4.05 -11.40 2.59
CA ILE A 60 4.05 -9.98 2.94
C ILE A 60 3.87 -9.19 1.65
N ILE A 61 2.84 -8.35 1.61
CA ILE A 61 2.52 -7.50 0.45
C ILE A 61 3.14 -6.13 0.70
N LEU A 62 3.98 -5.66 -0.22
CA LEU A 62 4.55 -4.33 -0.19
C LEU A 62 3.64 -3.36 -0.96
N ILE A 63 3.10 -2.37 -0.26
CA ILE A 63 2.15 -1.40 -0.81
C ILE A 63 2.81 -0.02 -0.98
N ASP A 64 2.53 0.65 -2.09
CA ASP A 64 2.82 2.07 -2.31
C ASP A 64 1.75 2.94 -1.67
N THR A 65 1.97 3.31 -0.40
CA THR A 65 0.99 4.07 0.37
C THR A 65 0.76 5.48 -0.17
N ILE A 66 1.75 6.10 -0.83
CA ILE A 66 1.60 7.43 -1.43
C ILE A 66 0.67 7.38 -2.62
N LYS A 67 0.83 6.39 -3.51
CA LYS A 67 -0.09 6.19 -4.64
C LYS A 67 -1.52 5.91 -4.20
N VAL A 68 -1.69 5.15 -3.11
CA VAL A 68 -3.01 4.86 -2.53
C VAL A 68 -3.68 6.14 -2.04
N ILE A 69 -2.95 7.00 -1.31
CA ILE A 69 -3.48 8.26 -0.80
C ILE A 69 -3.83 9.21 -1.97
N ALA A 70 -2.93 9.35 -2.94
CA ALA A 70 -3.12 10.26 -4.07
C ALA A 70 -4.35 9.92 -4.93
N GLU A 71 -4.62 8.63 -5.17
CA GLU A 71 -5.85 8.22 -5.86
C GLU A 71 -7.10 8.57 -5.05
N GLN A 72 -7.07 8.31 -3.74
CA GLN A 72 -8.22 8.57 -2.88
C GLN A 72 -8.58 10.06 -2.88
N GLU A 73 -7.58 10.94 -2.82
CA GLU A 73 -7.77 12.38 -2.94
C GLU A 73 -8.39 12.76 -4.30
N LEU A 74 -7.88 12.19 -5.40
CA LEU A 74 -8.42 12.44 -6.74
C LEU A 74 -9.90 12.04 -6.84
N GLN A 75 -10.29 10.90 -6.26
CA GLN A 75 -11.69 10.46 -6.23
C GLN A 75 -12.57 11.37 -5.35
N ASN A 76 -12.05 11.85 -4.22
CA ASN A 76 -12.77 12.76 -3.33
C ASN A 76 -13.04 14.11 -4.02
N VAL A 77 -12.06 14.65 -4.74
CA VAL A 77 -12.24 15.88 -5.53
C VAL A 77 -13.30 15.68 -6.63
N HIS A 78 -13.31 14.52 -7.29
CA HIS A 78 -14.30 14.22 -8.32
C HIS A 78 -15.73 14.13 -7.77
N GLN A 79 -15.91 13.61 -6.55
CA GLN A 79 -17.23 13.56 -5.89
C GLN A 79 -17.71 14.91 -5.36
N ALA A 80 -16.79 15.80 -4.97
CA ALA A 80 -17.15 17.14 -4.47
C ALA A 80 -17.52 18.13 -5.59
N ALA A 81 -17.15 17.83 -6.84
CA ALA A 81 -17.38 18.68 -8.01
C ALA A 81 -18.66 18.34 -8.79
N VAL A 82 -19.47 17.40 -8.31
CA VAL A 82 -20.76 16.96 -8.87
C VAL A 82 -21.86 17.17 -7.83
#